data_AF-A0A7M7J4Y0-F1
#
_entry.id   AF-A0A7M7J4Y0-F1
#
_cell.length_a   1.000
_cell.length_b   1.000
_cell.length_c   1.000
_cell.angle_alpha   90.00
_cell.angle_beta   90.00
_cell.angle_gamma   90.00
#
_symmetry.space_group_name_H-M   'P 1'
#
loop_
_entity.id
_entity.type
_entity.pdbx_description
1 polymer ?
#
loop_
_entity_poly.entity_id
_entity_poly.type
_entity_poly.pdbx_seq_one_letter_code
_entity_poly.pdbx_strand_id
1 'polypeptide(L)'
;MSNAQTSINLRWSHATNSRVKLINALKSDVVDFIEGDVLLGNLAGHSSDARVPIMAHPPDTTSDILFSEWIRLVKESRTSKGIKVDFKDFDAVESCLSDIAITIPTPLNHELWLNADVLVGPGEPKGTALPAEAFVDICTRNGPAGHVLSIGWTTELAGTPQEVPSVYSWKNIFQMIRLLDKVPRETVVTFPVRLSHLVFAPLTLLLSVKSATSLTVWSHAGDPLPKYEVMTFLLWAYPNRIYIDLSEEHVRRVMDLLESLRKVVVLTSTMKVITWNTTDAAASQRAPWGSPYAIVVSGPGSITVEVADPCRLKSVGISGDLTQIASHSKDLGRCLDMKTLVDDMTLLSQVTLTFIGSGEVVLFVEQPIP
;
A
#
# COMPACT_ATOMS: atom_id res chain seq x y z
N MET A 1 -11.40 -15.12 -25.66
CA MET A 1 -10.38 -14.57 -24.76
C MET A 1 -10.75 -13.12 -24.53
N SER A 2 -11.38 -12.82 -23.39
CA SER A 2 -11.82 -11.46 -23.07
C SER A 2 -10.60 -10.59 -22.83
N ASN A 3 -10.54 -9.44 -23.50
CA ASN A 3 -9.62 -8.37 -23.18
C ASN A 3 -9.83 -8.00 -21.71
N ALA A 4 -8.92 -8.46 -20.84
CA ALA A 4 -8.79 -7.90 -19.51
C ALA A 4 -8.30 -6.47 -19.71
N GLN A 5 -9.24 -5.52 -19.71
CA GLN A 5 -8.95 -4.13 -19.41
C GLN A 5 -8.16 -4.16 -18.11
N THR A 6 -6.85 -3.94 -18.22
CA THR A 6 -5.95 -3.87 -17.08
C THR A 6 -6.50 -2.81 -16.14
N SER A 7 -6.92 -3.24 -14.95
CA SER A 7 -7.52 -2.46 -13.86
C SER A 7 -6.56 -1.43 -13.24
N ILE A 8 -5.64 -0.89 -14.03
CA ILE A 8 -4.41 -0.24 -13.59
C ILE A 8 -4.48 1.28 -13.79
N ASN A 9 -5.36 1.82 -14.64
CA ASN A 9 -5.51 3.27 -14.84
C ASN A 9 -6.97 3.69 -14.59
N LEU A 10 -7.32 3.87 -13.31
CA LEU A 10 -8.62 4.35 -12.90
C LEU A 10 -8.61 5.88 -12.88
N ARG A 11 -9.67 6.50 -13.38
CA ARG A 11 -9.87 7.96 -13.30
C ARG A 11 -10.74 8.29 -12.11
N TRP A 12 -10.20 9.12 -11.22
CA TRP A 12 -10.79 9.39 -9.91
C TRP A 12 -11.43 10.79 -9.88
N SER A 13 -12.59 10.88 -9.23
CA SER A 13 -13.09 12.15 -8.73
C SER A 13 -12.72 12.25 -7.25
N HIS A 14 -11.64 12.98 -6.97
CA HIS A 14 -11.10 13.17 -5.61
C HIS A 14 -11.90 14.16 -4.81
N ALA A 15 -11.92 14.01 -3.48
CA ALA A 15 -12.53 14.94 -2.52
C ALA A 15 -13.90 15.41 -3.01
N THR A 16 -14.77 14.46 -3.39
CA THR A 16 -16.10 14.70 -3.94
C THR A 16 -17.08 15.06 -2.82
N ASN A 17 -16.75 16.15 -2.13
CA ASN A 17 -17.30 16.50 -0.82
C ASN A 17 -18.46 17.50 -0.88
N SER A 18 -18.96 17.80 -2.08
CA SER A 18 -20.10 18.72 -2.26
C SER A 18 -21.15 18.13 -3.18
N ARG A 19 -22.40 18.57 -3.02
CA ARG A 19 -23.52 18.11 -3.85
C ARG A 19 -23.26 18.33 -5.34
N VAL A 20 -22.75 19.52 -5.70
CA VAL A 20 -22.44 19.87 -7.09
C VAL A 20 -21.36 18.95 -7.66
N LYS A 21 -20.28 18.72 -6.90
CA LYS A 21 -19.17 17.88 -7.37
C LYS A 21 -19.60 16.42 -7.52
N LEU A 22 -20.40 15.90 -6.59
CA LEU A 22 -20.99 14.56 -6.70
C LEU A 22 -21.85 14.42 -7.96
N ILE A 23 -22.78 15.35 -8.19
CA ILE A 23 -23.66 15.30 -9.37
C ILE A 23 -22.84 15.33 -10.66
N ASN A 24 -21.78 16.13 -10.72
CA ASN A 24 -20.89 16.20 -11.87
C ASN A 24 -20.11 14.89 -12.06
N ALA A 25 -19.57 14.31 -10.98
CA ALA A 25 -18.85 13.04 -11.04
C ALA A 25 -19.75 11.88 -11.48
N LEU A 26 -20.99 11.81 -10.98
CA LEU A 26 -21.97 10.80 -11.35
C LEU A 26 -22.36 10.86 -12.83
N LYS A 27 -22.46 12.07 -13.40
CA LYS A 27 -22.79 12.30 -14.82
C LYS A 27 -21.59 12.16 -15.77
N SER A 28 -20.37 12.04 -15.24
CA SER A 28 -19.17 12.01 -16.05
C SER A 28 -18.96 10.65 -16.71
N ASP A 29 -18.74 10.64 -18.03
CA ASP A 29 -18.37 9.44 -18.80
C ASP A 29 -16.90 9.05 -18.62
N VAL A 30 -16.10 9.92 -17.98
CA VAL A 30 -14.66 9.71 -17.79
C VAL A 30 -14.27 9.40 -16.35
N VAL A 31 -15.18 9.47 -15.40
CA VAL A 31 -14.89 9.08 -14.00
C VAL A 31 -15.21 7.61 -13.81
N ASP A 32 -14.24 6.85 -13.29
CA ASP A 32 -14.36 5.42 -12.99
C ASP A 32 -14.59 5.19 -11.49
N PHE A 33 -14.01 6.04 -10.64
CA PHE A 33 -14.14 5.99 -9.17
C PHE A 33 -14.47 7.36 -8.58
N ILE A 34 -15.35 7.40 -7.59
CA ILE A 34 -15.70 8.61 -6.84
C ILE A 34 -15.21 8.42 -5.41
N GLU A 35 -14.29 9.28 -5.00
CA GLU A 35 -13.74 9.31 -3.65
C GLU A 35 -14.32 10.53 -2.92
N GLY A 36 -14.76 10.32 -1.68
CA GLY A 36 -15.29 11.37 -0.82
C GLY A 36 -14.86 11.18 0.63
N ASP A 37 -14.45 12.28 1.23
CA ASP A 37 -13.99 12.35 2.61
C ASP A 37 -15.18 12.50 3.56
N VAL A 38 -15.16 11.78 4.68
CA VAL A 38 -16.22 11.85 5.68
C VAL A 38 -15.67 12.12 7.07
N LEU A 39 -16.33 13.06 7.75
CA LEU A 39 -16.08 13.41 9.15
C LEU A 39 -17.37 13.86 9.83
N LEU A 40 -17.39 13.87 11.16
CA LEU A 40 -18.50 14.49 11.89
C LEU A 40 -18.39 16.01 11.79
N GLY A 41 -19.45 16.68 11.37
CA GLY A 41 -19.46 18.13 11.12
C GLY A 41 -20.87 18.72 11.15
N ASN A 42 -21.01 19.94 10.63
CA ASN A 42 -22.29 20.63 10.55
C ASN A 42 -22.76 20.75 9.10
N LEU A 43 -24.07 20.52 8.87
CA LEU A 43 -24.69 20.78 7.58
C LEU A 43 -24.89 22.29 7.40
N ALA A 44 -24.43 22.82 6.27
CA ALA A 44 -24.55 24.24 5.96
C ALA A 44 -26.02 24.69 6.00
N GLY A 45 -26.26 25.88 6.56
CA GLY A 45 -27.60 26.46 6.69
C GLY A 45 -28.49 25.81 7.76
N HIS A 46 -27.99 24.87 8.56
CA HIS A 46 -28.71 24.26 9.67
C HIS A 46 -28.11 24.71 11.01
N SER A 47 -28.96 25.20 11.91
CA SER A 47 -28.57 25.72 13.23
C SER A 47 -28.48 24.65 14.32
N SER A 48 -28.18 23.40 13.96
CA SER A 48 -28.09 22.30 14.91
C SER A 48 -26.68 22.20 15.46
N ASP A 49 -26.57 22.09 16.79
CA ASP A 49 -25.31 21.79 17.48
C ASP A 49 -24.90 20.31 17.32
N ALA A 50 -25.81 19.45 16.86
CA ALA A 50 -25.50 18.04 16.64
C ALA A 50 -24.53 17.87 15.46
N ARG A 51 -23.37 17.29 15.76
CA ARG A 51 -22.37 16.89 14.76
C ARG A 51 -22.85 15.60 14.10
N VAL A 52 -22.95 15.60 12.78
CA VAL A 52 -23.42 14.48 11.96
C VAL A 52 -22.41 14.15 10.87
N PRO A 53 -22.40 12.93 10.31
CA PRO A 53 -21.54 12.60 9.19
C PRO A 53 -21.83 13.50 7.97
N ILE A 54 -20.82 14.28 7.58
CA ILE A 54 -20.86 15.15 6.41
C ILE A 54 -19.73 14.78 5.45
N MET A 55 -19.89 15.15 4.18
CA MET A 55 -18.81 14.99 3.22
C MET A 55 -17.87 16.19 3.32
N ALA A 56 -16.69 16.02 3.90
CA ALA A 56 -15.72 17.09 4.11
C ALA A 56 -14.32 16.53 4.39
N HIS A 57 -13.30 17.30 3.99
CA HIS A 57 -11.90 17.04 4.34
C HIS A 57 -11.42 18.14 5.29
N PRO A 58 -10.67 17.83 6.37
CA PRO A 58 -10.10 18.86 7.23
C PRO A 58 -9.26 19.89 6.44
N PRO A 59 -9.28 21.18 6.79
CA PRO A 59 -9.87 21.76 7.99
C PRO A 59 -11.38 22.05 7.89
N ASP A 60 -12.05 21.71 6.79
CA ASP A 60 -13.47 21.96 6.65
C ASP A 60 -14.27 21.08 7.62
N THR A 61 -15.08 21.72 8.47
CA THR A 61 -15.99 21.04 9.41
C THR A 61 -17.45 21.26 9.06
N THR A 62 -17.72 21.83 7.88
CA THR A 62 -19.06 22.12 7.37
C THR A 62 -19.17 21.73 5.91
N SER A 63 -20.29 21.17 5.50
CA SER A 63 -20.55 20.78 4.10
C SER A 63 -21.98 21.10 3.69
N ASP A 64 -22.22 21.22 2.39
CA ASP A 64 -23.57 21.35 1.83
C ASP A 64 -24.31 20.02 1.71
N ILE A 65 -23.63 18.90 1.98
CA ILE A 65 -24.17 17.55 1.82
C ILE A 65 -23.81 16.62 2.99
N LEU A 66 -24.82 15.89 3.49
CA LEU A 66 -24.65 14.82 4.47
C LEU A 66 -24.09 13.56 3.79
N PHE A 67 -23.39 12.71 4.55
CA PHE A 67 -22.98 11.40 4.04
C PHE A 67 -24.18 10.54 3.59
N SER A 68 -25.25 10.52 4.40
CA SER A 68 -26.48 9.77 4.09
C SER A 68 -27.14 10.24 2.79
N GLU A 69 -27.12 11.54 2.51
CA GLU A 69 -27.61 12.09 1.25
C GLU A 69 -26.66 11.73 0.09
N TRP A 70 -25.35 11.82 0.31
CA TRP A 70 -24.33 11.50 -0.69
C TRP A 70 -24.47 10.05 -1.17
N ILE A 71 -24.56 9.07 -0.25
CA ILE A 71 -24.70 7.66 -0.60
C ILE A 71 -26.07 7.35 -1.25
N ARG A 72 -27.13 8.06 -0.84
CA ARG A 72 -28.45 7.96 -1.49
C ARG A 72 -28.40 8.44 -2.93
N LEU A 73 -27.75 9.57 -3.22
CA LEU A 73 -27.60 10.10 -4.58
C LEU A 73 -26.77 9.15 -5.46
N VAL A 74 -25.72 8.53 -4.91
CA VAL A 74 -24.97 7.46 -5.59
C VAL A 74 -25.91 6.32 -5.99
N LYS A 75 -26.70 5.78 -5.06
CA LYS A 75 -27.67 4.71 -5.34
C LYS A 75 -28.68 5.11 -6.43
N GLU A 76 -29.27 6.30 -6.30
CA GLU A 76 -30.31 6.79 -7.21
C GLU A 76 -29.81 7.01 -8.64
N SER A 77 -28.54 7.37 -8.78
CA SER A 77 -27.91 7.52 -10.10
C SER A 77 -27.80 6.21 -10.88
N ARG A 78 -27.89 5.05 -10.19
CA ARG A 78 -27.63 3.71 -10.76
C ARG A 78 -26.28 3.62 -11.47
N THR A 79 -25.29 4.35 -10.98
CA THR A 79 -23.94 4.33 -11.51
C THR A 79 -23.27 2.98 -11.30
N SER A 80 -22.38 2.59 -12.22
CA SER A 80 -21.46 1.46 -12.06
C SER A 80 -20.04 1.93 -11.68
N LYS A 81 -19.91 3.18 -11.23
CA LYS A 81 -18.64 3.74 -10.77
C LYS A 81 -18.31 3.16 -9.40
N GLY A 82 -17.03 2.92 -9.18
CA GLY A 82 -16.55 2.61 -7.84
C GLY A 82 -16.68 3.80 -6.90
N ILE A 83 -16.79 3.51 -5.62
CA ILE A 83 -17.02 4.42 -4.51
C ILE A 83 -15.95 4.18 -3.47
N LYS A 84 -15.21 5.22 -3.10
CA LYS A 84 -14.23 5.18 -2.02
C LYS A 84 -14.65 6.16 -0.94
N VAL A 85 -15.00 5.64 0.24
CA VAL A 85 -15.35 6.45 1.40
C VAL A 85 -14.10 6.61 2.25
N ASP A 86 -13.56 7.83 2.32
CA ASP A 86 -12.34 8.15 3.04
C ASP A 86 -12.65 8.74 4.43
N PHE A 87 -12.54 7.90 5.46
CA PHE A 87 -12.83 8.28 6.84
C PHE A 87 -11.72 9.15 7.42
N LYS A 88 -12.06 10.40 7.73
CA LYS A 88 -11.19 11.35 8.44
C LYS A 88 -11.50 11.44 9.94
N ASP A 89 -12.62 10.85 10.35
CA ASP A 89 -13.08 10.79 11.73
C ASP A 89 -13.58 9.38 12.06
N PHE A 90 -13.04 8.78 13.12
CA PHE A 90 -13.40 7.44 13.54
C PHE A 90 -14.84 7.36 14.06
N ASP A 91 -15.34 8.42 14.71
CA ASP A 91 -16.67 8.43 15.31
C ASP A 91 -17.79 8.44 14.25
N ALA A 92 -17.47 8.77 12.99
CA ALA A 92 -18.41 8.67 11.88
C ALA A 92 -18.59 7.24 11.36
N VAL A 93 -17.60 6.35 11.53
CA VAL A 93 -17.48 5.07 10.80
C VAL A 93 -18.72 4.21 10.95
N GLU A 94 -19.15 3.92 12.18
CA GLU A 94 -20.26 3.00 12.43
C GLU A 94 -21.59 3.52 11.86
N SER A 95 -21.85 4.83 12.00
CA SER A 95 -23.05 5.46 11.46
C SER A 95 -23.07 5.44 9.92
N CYS A 96 -21.93 5.72 9.28
CA CYS A 96 -21.80 5.66 7.82
C CYS A 96 -21.96 4.24 7.27
N LEU A 97 -21.41 3.23 7.94
CA LEU A 97 -21.60 1.83 7.52
C LEU A 97 -23.05 1.41 7.65
N SER A 98 -23.77 1.89 8.68
CA SER A 98 -25.21 1.66 8.83
C SER A 98 -25.99 2.30 7.67
N ASP A 99 -25.67 3.55 7.31
CA ASP A 99 -26.26 4.23 6.15
C ASP A 99 -25.98 3.51 4.83
N ILE A 100 -24.74 3.02 4.63
CA ILE A 100 -24.36 2.20 3.47
C ILE A 100 -25.18 0.92 3.41
N ALA A 101 -25.28 0.18 4.52
CA ALA A 101 -25.98 -1.10 4.57
C ALA A 101 -27.48 -0.95 4.25
N ILE A 102 -28.11 0.13 4.74
CA ILE A 102 -29.51 0.45 4.45
C ILE A 102 -29.68 0.88 2.98
N THR A 103 -28.74 1.67 2.48
CA THR A 103 -28.88 2.31 1.17
C THR A 103 -28.49 1.37 0.04
N ILE A 104 -27.41 0.60 0.16
CA ILE A 104 -26.87 -0.25 -0.89
C ILE A 104 -26.74 -1.70 -0.39
N PRO A 105 -27.87 -2.43 -0.27
CA PRO A 105 -27.88 -3.75 0.35
C PRO A 105 -27.35 -4.87 -0.57
N THR A 106 -27.15 -4.59 -1.86
CA THR A 106 -26.66 -5.58 -2.83
C THR A 106 -25.13 -5.60 -2.88
N PRO A 107 -24.50 -6.76 -3.13
CA PRO A 107 -23.05 -6.85 -3.28
C PRO A 107 -22.55 -5.88 -4.34
N LEU A 108 -21.65 -4.98 -3.95
CA LEU A 108 -21.08 -3.97 -4.82
C LEU A 108 -19.89 -4.51 -5.65
N ASN A 109 -19.65 -5.82 -5.77
CA ASN A 109 -18.56 -6.42 -6.57
C ASN A 109 -17.23 -5.63 -6.55
N HIS A 110 -16.69 -5.32 -5.36
CA HIS A 110 -15.45 -4.55 -5.18
C HIS A 110 -15.50 -3.06 -5.61
N GLU A 111 -16.68 -2.51 -5.82
CA GLU A 111 -16.96 -1.10 -6.13
C GLU A 111 -17.13 -0.25 -4.85
N LEU A 112 -17.05 -0.81 -3.64
CA LEU A 112 -17.01 -0.03 -2.39
C LEU A 112 -15.70 -0.23 -1.66
N TRP A 113 -14.97 0.86 -1.49
CA TRP A 113 -13.71 0.92 -0.77
C TRP A 113 -13.92 1.71 0.52
N LEU A 114 -13.60 1.10 1.65
CA LEU A 114 -13.60 1.74 2.96
C LEU A 114 -12.17 2.15 3.27
N ASN A 115 -11.88 3.45 3.15
CA ASN A 115 -10.53 3.99 3.27
C ASN A 115 -10.29 4.69 4.60
N ALA A 116 -9.12 4.45 5.19
CA ALA A 116 -8.63 5.26 6.30
C ALA A 116 -7.11 5.19 6.42
N ASP A 117 -6.51 6.30 6.86
CA ASP A 117 -5.13 6.33 7.32
C ASP A 117 -5.09 5.89 8.79
N VAL A 118 -4.67 4.63 9.00
CA VAL A 118 -4.76 3.96 10.30
C VAL A 118 -3.40 3.76 10.98
N LEU A 119 -2.30 4.00 10.26
CA LEU A 119 -0.95 3.90 10.78
C LEU A 119 -0.14 5.19 10.50
N VAL A 120 0.88 5.46 11.31
CA VAL A 120 1.79 6.58 11.05
C VAL A 120 2.81 6.19 9.99
N GLY A 121 2.90 6.99 8.94
CA GLY A 121 3.77 6.77 7.79
C GLY A 121 4.95 7.74 7.71
N PRO A 122 5.63 7.78 6.54
CA PRO A 122 6.72 8.71 6.28
C PRO A 122 6.26 10.19 6.22
N GLY A 123 7.23 11.09 6.37
CA GLY A 123 7.08 12.55 6.23
C GLY A 123 6.93 13.31 7.55
N GLU A 124 6.95 12.64 8.71
CA GLU A 124 6.57 13.26 9.99
C GLU A 124 5.15 13.86 9.94
N PRO A 125 4.14 13.03 9.62
CA PRO A 125 2.77 13.50 9.44
C PRO A 125 2.24 14.19 10.69
N LYS A 126 1.60 15.35 10.48
CA LYS A 126 0.90 16.10 11.54
C LYS A 126 -0.52 15.58 11.78
N GLY A 127 -1.07 14.82 10.83
CA GLY A 127 -2.37 14.17 10.95
C GLY A 127 -2.37 13.07 12.02
N THR A 128 -3.53 12.84 12.62
CA THR A 128 -3.73 11.73 13.57
C THR A 128 -4.25 10.51 12.82
N ALA A 129 -3.56 9.38 12.96
CA ALA A 129 -4.02 8.12 12.40
C ALA A 129 -5.27 7.63 13.15
N LEU A 130 -6.23 7.08 12.42
CA LEU A 130 -7.43 6.49 13.02
C LEU A 130 -7.07 5.21 13.82
N PRO A 131 -7.86 4.83 14.85
CA PRO A 131 -7.60 3.62 15.63
C PRO A 131 -7.62 2.35 14.76
N ALA A 132 -6.45 1.81 14.44
CA ALA A 132 -6.28 0.78 13.42
C ALA A 132 -7.11 -0.49 13.64
N GLU A 133 -6.94 -1.14 14.81
CA GLU A 133 -7.65 -2.40 15.08
C GLU A 133 -9.16 -2.19 15.18
N ALA A 134 -9.60 -1.07 15.77
CA ALA A 134 -11.02 -0.76 15.90
C ALA A 134 -11.67 -0.43 14.55
N PHE A 135 -10.95 0.24 13.65
CA PHE A 135 -11.40 0.50 12.29
C PHE A 135 -11.59 -0.82 11.51
N VAL A 136 -10.58 -1.70 11.54
CA VAL A 136 -10.65 -3.02 10.91
C VAL A 136 -11.81 -3.84 11.47
N ASP A 137 -11.98 -3.87 12.79
CA ASP A 137 -13.05 -4.60 13.46
C ASP A 137 -14.44 -4.09 13.07
N ILE A 138 -14.68 -2.78 13.12
CA ILE A 138 -15.96 -2.19 12.75
C ILE A 138 -16.28 -2.43 11.27
N CYS A 139 -15.33 -2.19 10.36
CA CYS A 139 -15.54 -2.46 8.93
C CYS A 139 -15.80 -3.95 8.65
N THR A 140 -15.15 -4.85 9.39
CA THR A 140 -15.37 -6.30 9.26
C THR A 140 -16.77 -6.70 9.72
N ARG A 141 -17.23 -6.18 10.86
CA ARG A 141 -18.53 -6.55 11.45
C ARG A 141 -19.71 -5.91 10.72
N ASN A 142 -19.57 -4.64 10.34
CA ASN A 142 -20.68 -3.80 9.91
C ASN A 142 -20.59 -3.41 8.42
N GLY A 143 -19.46 -3.66 7.75
CA GLY A 143 -19.29 -3.37 6.34
C GLY A 143 -20.10 -4.32 5.44
N PRO A 144 -20.62 -3.84 4.29
CA PRO A 144 -21.38 -4.69 3.38
C PRO A 144 -20.48 -5.78 2.77
N ALA A 145 -21.09 -6.90 2.37
CA ALA A 145 -20.36 -8.01 1.78
C ALA A 145 -19.62 -7.59 0.49
N GLY A 146 -18.36 -8.00 0.36
CA GLY A 146 -17.54 -7.73 -0.83
C GLY A 146 -16.90 -6.35 -0.88
N HIS A 147 -16.95 -5.56 0.21
CA HIS A 147 -16.18 -4.33 0.31
C HIS A 147 -14.66 -4.58 0.22
N VAL A 148 -13.94 -3.57 -0.22
CA VAL A 148 -12.47 -3.52 -0.18
C VAL A 148 -12.05 -2.68 1.00
N LEU A 149 -11.13 -3.19 1.81
CA LEU A 149 -10.51 -2.44 2.89
C LEU A 149 -9.30 -1.68 2.33
N SER A 150 -9.34 -0.34 2.37
CA SER A 150 -8.27 0.53 1.87
C SER A 150 -7.55 1.18 3.06
N ILE A 151 -6.61 0.45 3.66
CA ILE A 151 -5.94 0.88 4.90
C ILE A 151 -4.55 1.43 4.60
N GLY A 152 -4.33 2.70 4.93
CA GLY A 152 -3.14 3.46 4.59
C GLY A 152 -2.35 3.93 5.80
N TRP A 153 -1.44 4.85 5.50
CA TRP A 153 -0.67 5.56 6.49
C TRP A 153 -0.91 7.05 6.35
N THR A 154 -0.96 7.78 7.46
CA THR A 154 -0.81 9.23 7.43
C THR A 154 0.56 9.56 6.84
N THR A 155 0.63 10.46 5.87
CA THR A 155 1.89 10.90 5.25
C THR A 155 1.98 12.41 5.12
N GLU A 156 3.19 12.94 5.05
CA GLU A 156 3.46 14.35 4.77
C GLU A 156 4.42 14.48 3.58
N LEU A 157 4.71 15.69 3.12
CA LEU A 157 5.69 15.89 2.04
C LEU A 157 7.04 15.26 2.38
N ALA A 158 7.74 14.73 1.37
CA ALA A 158 9.00 14.00 1.53
C ALA A 158 10.22 14.84 1.95
N GLY A 159 10.01 16.04 2.51
CA GLY A 159 11.06 17.00 2.83
C GLY A 159 11.71 17.62 1.58
N THR A 160 12.71 18.47 1.80
CA THR A 160 13.57 18.97 0.71
C THR A 160 14.63 17.92 0.32
N PRO A 161 15.22 17.96 -0.88
CA PRO A 161 16.27 17.00 -1.30
C PRO A 161 17.50 16.93 -0.37
N GLN A 162 17.70 17.95 0.47
CA GLN A 162 18.77 18.04 1.46
C GLN A 162 18.44 17.30 2.77
N GLU A 163 17.17 16.97 3.00
CA GLU A 163 16.70 16.15 4.11
C GLU A 163 16.72 14.66 3.70
N VAL A 164 16.85 13.77 4.68
CA VAL A 164 16.85 12.32 4.43
C VAL A 164 15.53 11.95 3.74
N PRO A 165 15.54 11.29 2.56
CA PRO A 165 14.32 10.93 1.85
C PRO A 165 13.40 10.12 2.76
N SER A 166 12.21 10.65 3.06
CA SER A 166 11.24 9.90 3.84
C SER A 166 10.59 8.84 2.95
N VAL A 167 10.68 7.57 3.33
CA VAL A 167 10.11 6.43 2.59
C VAL A 167 9.42 5.48 3.56
N TYR A 168 8.54 4.61 3.07
CA TYR A 168 7.98 3.55 3.91
C TYR A 168 9.11 2.68 4.46
N SER A 169 9.29 2.70 5.77
CA SER A 169 10.30 1.91 6.45
C SER A 169 9.84 0.46 6.65
N TRP A 170 10.77 -0.44 6.94
CA TRP A 170 10.42 -1.80 7.39
C TRP A 170 9.47 -1.77 8.60
N LYS A 171 9.64 -0.81 9.52
CA LYS A 171 8.72 -0.61 10.64
C LYS A 171 7.29 -0.35 10.16
N ASN A 172 7.10 0.55 9.19
CA ASN A 172 5.76 0.84 8.65
C ASN A 172 5.13 -0.43 8.05
N ILE A 173 5.92 -1.22 7.32
CA ILE A 173 5.46 -2.47 6.70
C ILE A 173 5.09 -3.51 7.75
N PHE A 174 5.93 -3.78 8.74
CA PHE A 174 5.63 -4.79 9.76
C PHE A 174 4.46 -4.39 10.67
N GLN A 175 4.25 -3.09 10.93
CA GLN A 175 3.04 -2.63 11.62
C GLN A 175 1.77 -2.97 10.82
N MET A 176 1.79 -2.76 9.50
CA MET A 176 0.66 -3.12 8.63
C MET A 176 0.49 -4.65 8.56
N ILE A 177 1.58 -5.42 8.47
CA ILE A 177 1.51 -6.89 8.48
C ILE A 177 0.84 -7.41 9.76
N ARG A 178 1.18 -6.87 10.93
CA ARG A 178 0.52 -7.23 12.21
C ARG A 178 -0.96 -6.87 12.21
N LEU A 179 -1.34 -5.76 11.58
CA LEU A 179 -2.74 -5.37 11.46
C LEU A 179 -3.52 -6.33 10.54
N LEU A 180 -2.88 -6.86 9.49
CA LEU A 180 -3.49 -7.84 8.58
C LEU A 180 -3.87 -9.15 9.27
N ASP A 181 -3.24 -9.52 10.39
CA ASP A 181 -3.65 -10.67 11.20
C ASP A 181 -5.08 -10.53 11.77
N LYS A 182 -5.59 -9.29 11.85
CA LYS A 182 -6.96 -8.97 12.28
C LYS A 182 -7.96 -8.92 11.12
N VAL A 183 -7.48 -8.95 9.88
CA VAL A 183 -8.33 -8.84 8.69
C VAL A 183 -8.77 -10.23 8.24
N PRO A 184 -10.09 -10.50 8.06
CA PRO A 184 -10.57 -11.79 7.59
C PRO A 184 -9.92 -12.23 6.27
N ARG A 185 -9.80 -13.55 6.07
CA ARG A 185 -9.02 -14.12 4.97
C ARG A 185 -9.58 -13.75 3.58
N GLU A 186 -10.89 -13.60 3.48
CA GLU A 186 -11.64 -13.28 2.28
C GLU A 186 -11.71 -11.77 1.97
N THR A 187 -11.46 -10.90 2.95
CA THR A 187 -11.47 -9.45 2.73
C THR A 187 -10.34 -9.05 1.80
N VAL A 188 -10.69 -8.37 0.70
CA VAL A 188 -9.75 -7.76 -0.23
C VAL A 188 -9.19 -6.49 0.40
N VAL A 189 -7.87 -6.32 0.34
CA VAL A 189 -7.19 -5.15 0.91
C VAL A 189 -6.43 -4.39 -0.18
N THR A 190 -6.42 -3.07 -0.12
CA THR A 190 -5.46 -2.25 -0.84
C THR A 190 -4.75 -1.30 0.11
N PHE A 191 -3.49 -1.01 -0.15
CA PHE A 191 -2.68 -0.09 0.65
C PHE A 191 -2.44 1.19 -0.14
N PRO A 192 -3.08 2.31 0.23
CA PRO A 192 -2.75 3.62 -0.31
C PRO A 192 -1.30 3.96 0.01
N VAL A 193 -0.49 4.18 -1.02
CA VAL A 193 0.92 4.55 -0.88
C VAL A 193 1.27 5.76 -1.76
N ARG A 194 1.79 6.82 -1.13
CA ARG A 194 2.24 8.03 -1.82
C ARG A 194 3.46 7.79 -2.72
N LEU A 195 3.41 8.30 -3.95
CA LEU A 195 4.43 8.14 -5.00
C LEU A 195 5.83 8.61 -4.56
N SER A 196 5.93 9.70 -3.82
CA SER A 196 7.20 10.27 -3.33
C SER A 196 7.86 9.42 -2.24
N HIS A 197 7.11 8.54 -1.57
CA HIS A 197 7.59 7.70 -0.47
C HIS A 197 7.82 6.24 -0.84
N LEU A 198 7.62 5.86 -2.11
CA LEU A 198 7.74 4.48 -2.53
C LEU A 198 9.12 3.88 -2.22
N VAL A 199 9.09 2.61 -1.87
CA VAL A 199 10.28 1.77 -1.71
C VAL A 199 9.94 0.38 -2.23
N PHE A 200 10.87 -0.24 -2.94
CA PHE A 200 10.55 -1.50 -3.63
C PHE A 200 10.44 -2.67 -2.66
N ALA A 201 11.57 -3.13 -2.10
CA ALA A 201 11.59 -4.38 -1.32
C ALA A 201 10.58 -4.43 -0.15
N PRO A 202 10.45 -3.41 0.72
CA PRO A 202 9.44 -3.42 1.77
C PRO A 202 7.99 -3.51 1.25
N LEU A 203 7.64 -2.80 0.17
CA LEU A 203 6.28 -2.89 -0.39
C LEU A 203 6.02 -4.24 -1.08
N THR A 204 7.04 -4.86 -1.69
CA THR A 204 6.88 -6.22 -2.23
C THR A 204 6.67 -7.26 -1.12
N LEU A 205 7.30 -7.08 0.05
CA LEU A 205 7.08 -7.94 1.20
C LEU A 205 5.62 -7.82 1.67
N LEU A 206 5.09 -6.61 1.79
CA LEU A 206 3.69 -6.38 2.16
C LEU A 206 2.71 -7.09 1.21
N LEU A 207 2.97 -7.03 -0.09
CA LEU A 207 2.17 -7.72 -1.10
C LEU A 207 2.26 -9.25 -0.98
N SER A 208 3.32 -9.81 -0.40
CA SER A 208 3.48 -11.27 -0.27
C SER A 208 2.65 -11.91 0.85
N VAL A 209 2.20 -11.12 1.83
CA VAL A 209 1.54 -11.61 3.04
C VAL A 209 0.21 -12.30 2.72
N LYS A 210 -0.53 -11.76 1.75
CA LYS A 210 -1.85 -12.24 1.36
C LYS A 210 -2.05 -11.99 -0.13
N SER A 211 -2.63 -12.97 -0.83
CA SER A 211 -2.87 -12.89 -2.28
C SER A 211 -3.90 -11.83 -2.67
N ALA A 212 -4.92 -11.65 -1.83
CA ALA A 212 -5.98 -10.65 -2.00
C ALA A 212 -5.58 -9.25 -1.48
N THR A 213 -4.33 -8.83 -1.70
CA THR A 213 -3.89 -7.46 -1.41
C THR A 213 -3.38 -6.73 -2.64
N SER A 214 -3.36 -5.41 -2.63
CA SER A 214 -2.87 -4.57 -3.72
C SER A 214 -2.28 -3.26 -3.18
N LEU A 215 -1.59 -2.50 -4.02
CA LEU A 215 -1.21 -1.12 -3.73
C LEU A 215 -2.12 -0.17 -4.50
N THR A 216 -2.51 0.94 -3.89
CA THR A 216 -3.09 2.09 -4.60
C THR A 216 -2.09 3.23 -4.53
N VAL A 217 -1.41 3.50 -5.64
CA VAL A 217 -0.32 4.48 -5.67
C VAL A 217 -0.89 5.86 -5.99
N TRP A 218 -0.78 6.79 -5.05
CA TRP A 218 -1.36 8.13 -5.15
C TRP A 218 -0.31 9.25 -5.04
N SER A 219 -0.64 10.47 -5.46
CA SER A 219 0.20 11.66 -5.20
C SER A 219 -0.64 12.91 -5.01
N HIS A 220 -0.11 13.87 -4.25
CA HIS A 220 -0.69 15.21 -4.18
C HIS A 220 -0.10 16.13 -5.26
N ALA A 221 -0.87 17.13 -5.68
CA ALA A 221 -0.37 18.18 -6.56
C ALA A 221 0.74 18.96 -5.84
N GLY A 222 1.98 18.86 -6.32
CA GLY A 222 3.14 19.49 -5.69
C GLY A 222 3.97 18.55 -4.80
N ASP A 223 3.70 17.25 -4.81
CA ASP A 223 4.60 16.27 -4.19
C ASP A 223 6.02 16.40 -4.74
N PRO A 224 7.03 16.64 -3.88
CA PRO A 224 8.41 16.68 -4.32
C PRO A 224 8.89 15.25 -4.61
N LEU A 225 9.87 15.14 -5.52
CA LEU A 225 10.67 13.92 -5.71
C LEU A 225 9.84 12.64 -5.97
N PRO A 226 8.98 12.62 -7.01
CA PRO A 226 8.24 11.40 -7.37
C PRO A 226 9.19 10.26 -7.71
N LYS A 227 8.96 9.07 -7.14
CA LYS A 227 9.83 7.88 -7.32
C LYS A 227 9.37 7.01 -8.48
N TYR A 228 9.49 7.55 -9.69
CA TYR A 228 8.99 6.90 -10.91
C TYR A 228 9.66 5.55 -11.20
N GLU A 229 10.95 5.42 -10.92
CA GLU A 229 11.71 4.19 -11.13
C GLU A 229 11.16 3.08 -10.22
N VAL A 230 10.97 3.38 -8.94
CA VAL A 230 10.37 2.44 -7.97
C VAL A 230 8.97 2.01 -8.40
N MET A 231 8.13 2.96 -8.80
CA MET A 231 6.78 2.67 -9.31
C MET A 231 6.82 1.77 -10.54
N THR A 232 7.75 2.03 -11.47
CA THR A 232 7.94 1.23 -12.68
C THR A 232 8.31 -0.21 -12.35
N PHE A 233 9.22 -0.44 -11.41
CA PHE A 233 9.58 -1.78 -10.96
C PHE A 233 8.43 -2.49 -10.26
N LEU A 234 7.65 -1.78 -9.44
CA LEU A 234 6.46 -2.34 -8.80
C LEU A 234 5.45 -2.80 -9.85
N LEU A 235 5.14 -1.98 -10.86
CA LEU A 235 4.25 -2.33 -11.98
C LEU A 235 4.77 -3.49 -12.80
N TRP A 236 6.09 -3.58 -13.01
CA TRP A 236 6.69 -4.70 -13.70
C TRP A 236 6.54 -6.01 -12.91
N ALA A 237 6.82 -5.98 -11.60
CA ALA A 237 6.79 -7.15 -10.73
C ALA A 237 5.37 -7.61 -10.37
N TYR A 238 4.42 -6.68 -10.25
CA TYR A 238 3.06 -6.92 -9.78
C TYR A 238 2.00 -6.20 -10.64
N PRO A 239 1.94 -6.44 -11.96
CA PRO A 239 1.12 -5.66 -12.89
C PRO A 239 -0.38 -5.67 -12.56
N ASN A 240 -0.88 -6.75 -11.95
CA ASN A 240 -2.30 -6.90 -11.63
C ASN A 240 -2.65 -6.59 -10.17
N ARG A 241 -1.73 -6.01 -9.40
CA ARG A 241 -1.91 -5.72 -7.97
C ARG A 241 -1.59 -4.28 -7.60
N ILE A 242 -1.62 -3.40 -8.59
CA ILE A 242 -1.34 -1.97 -8.42
C ILE A 242 -2.44 -1.18 -9.13
N TYR A 243 -3.17 -0.40 -8.36
CA TYR A 243 -4.07 0.63 -8.85
C TYR A 243 -3.28 1.94 -8.94
N ILE A 244 -3.39 2.62 -10.08
CA ILE A 244 -2.79 3.94 -10.27
C ILE A 244 -3.84 5.01 -9.97
N ASP A 245 -3.49 5.87 -9.04
CA ASP A 245 -4.27 7.03 -8.62
C ASP A 245 -3.41 8.30 -8.77
N LEU A 246 -2.99 8.58 -10.02
CA LEU A 246 -2.01 9.61 -10.33
C LEU A 246 -2.53 10.52 -11.45
N SER A 247 -2.00 11.74 -11.50
CA SER A 247 -2.23 12.65 -12.63
C SER A 247 -1.75 12.04 -13.95
N GLU A 248 -2.33 12.47 -15.07
CA GLU A 248 -1.93 12.00 -16.41
C GLU A 248 -0.43 12.21 -16.68
N GLU A 249 0.16 13.27 -16.12
CA GLU A 249 1.59 13.55 -16.23
C GLU A 249 2.42 12.44 -15.58
N HIS A 250 2.11 12.08 -14.33
CA HIS A 250 2.81 11.02 -13.62
C HIS A 250 2.58 9.66 -14.29
N VAL A 251 1.34 9.36 -14.71
CA VAL A 251 1.00 8.13 -15.43
C VAL A 251 1.86 8.02 -16.69
N ARG A 252 1.89 9.07 -17.52
CA ARG A 252 2.69 9.09 -18.76
C ARG A 252 4.17 8.85 -18.46
N ARG A 253 4.73 9.52 -17.44
CA ARG A 253 6.14 9.36 -17.08
C ARG A 253 6.48 7.92 -16.65
N VAL A 254 5.62 7.30 -15.84
CA VAL A 254 5.78 5.89 -15.42
C VAL A 254 5.67 4.94 -16.61
N MET A 255 4.70 5.14 -17.49
CA MET A 255 4.48 4.27 -18.65
C MET A 255 5.62 4.37 -19.66
N ASP A 256 6.18 5.57 -19.89
CA ASP A 256 7.37 5.79 -20.74
C ASP A 256 8.59 5.02 -20.20
N LEU A 257 8.78 5.02 -18.88
CA LEU A 257 9.85 4.25 -18.22
C LEU A 257 9.59 2.75 -18.27
N LEU A 258 8.34 2.32 -18.08
CA LEU A 258 7.97 0.90 -18.13
C LEU A 258 8.20 0.31 -19.52
N GLU A 259 7.85 1.06 -20.57
CA GLU A 259 8.09 0.67 -21.96
C GLU A 259 9.58 0.61 -22.29
N SER A 260 10.37 1.56 -21.77
CA SER A 260 11.83 1.52 -21.88
C SER A 260 12.43 0.31 -21.16
N LEU A 261 11.96 0.04 -19.93
CA LEU A 261 12.42 -1.08 -19.10
C LEU A 261 12.17 -2.43 -19.79
N ARG A 262 10.98 -2.61 -20.38
CA ARG A 262 10.60 -3.83 -21.12
C ARG A 262 11.49 -4.16 -22.32
N LYS A 263 12.19 -3.16 -22.88
CA LYS A 263 13.08 -3.32 -24.04
C LYS A 263 14.49 -3.76 -23.65
N VAL A 264 14.92 -3.41 -22.44
CA VAL A 264 16.34 -3.50 -22.04
C VAL A 264 16.56 -4.54 -20.96
N VAL A 265 15.56 -4.78 -20.10
CA VAL A 265 15.76 -5.56 -18.88
C VAL A 265 14.94 -6.83 -18.91
N VAL A 266 15.64 -7.97 -18.89
CA VAL A 266 15.09 -9.24 -18.39
C VAL A 266 15.33 -9.22 -16.89
N LEU A 267 14.47 -8.54 -16.12
CA LEU A 267 14.58 -8.56 -14.67
C LEU A 267 14.36 -10.02 -14.24
N THR A 268 15.40 -10.66 -13.71
CA THR A 268 15.32 -12.02 -13.16
C THR A 268 15.58 -12.03 -11.66
N SER A 269 15.25 -10.96 -10.93
CA SER A 269 15.52 -10.95 -9.49
C SER A 269 14.47 -11.79 -8.75
N THR A 270 14.76 -13.08 -8.58
CA THR A 270 14.00 -13.97 -7.71
C THR A 270 14.96 -14.58 -6.71
N MET A 271 15.18 -13.89 -5.59
CA MET A 271 15.86 -14.50 -4.47
C MET A 271 15.13 -15.80 -4.12
N LYS A 272 15.84 -16.92 -4.20
CA LYS A 272 15.27 -18.25 -3.99
C LYS A 272 15.95 -18.89 -2.79
N VAL A 273 15.15 -19.33 -1.82
CA VAL A 273 15.67 -20.12 -0.70
C VAL A 273 16.08 -21.49 -1.21
N ILE A 274 17.34 -21.85 -1.02
CA ILE A 274 17.91 -23.16 -1.36
C ILE A 274 17.86 -24.08 -0.15
N THR A 275 18.36 -23.61 0.99
CA THR A 275 18.30 -24.31 2.27
C THR A 275 18.05 -23.32 3.39
N TRP A 276 17.42 -23.80 4.46
CA TRP A 276 17.28 -23.07 5.71
C TRP A 276 17.33 -24.07 6.86
N ASN A 277 18.02 -23.69 7.92
CA ASN A 277 17.99 -24.36 9.21
C ASN A 277 17.89 -23.31 10.31
N THR A 278 17.35 -23.72 11.45
CA THR A 278 17.33 -22.91 12.65
C THR A 278 17.61 -23.79 13.86
N THR A 279 18.30 -23.21 14.84
CA THR A 279 18.54 -23.86 16.14
C THR A 279 17.43 -23.56 17.14
N ASP A 280 16.45 -22.74 16.78
CA ASP A 280 15.30 -22.38 17.59
C ASP A 280 14.08 -23.23 17.21
N ALA A 281 13.57 -24.02 18.16
CA ALA A 281 12.44 -24.93 17.96
C ALA A 281 11.11 -24.22 17.68
N ALA A 282 10.93 -22.97 18.12
CA ALA A 282 9.75 -22.17 17.79
C ALA A 282 9.86 -21.61 16.36
N ALA A 283 11.08 -21.19 15.97
CA ALA A 283 11.36 -20.73 14.61
C ALA A 283 11.33 -21.87 13.58
N SER A 284 11.63 -23.11 13.96
CA SER A 284 11.64 -24.26 13.04
C SER A 284 10.25 -24.59 12.47
N GLN A 285 9.18 -24.07 13.08
CA GLN A 285 7.82 -24.18 12.56
C GLN A 285 7.45 -23.08 11.57
N ARG A 286 8.29 -22.04 11.43
CA ARG A 286 8.07 -20.89 10.55
C ARG A 286 9.11 -20.90 9.43
N ALA A 287 8.75 -21.53 8.32
CA ALA A 287 9.58 -21.50 7.12
C ALA A 287 9.82 -20.04 6.69
N PRO A 288 10.97 -19.73 6.04
CA PRO A 288 11.19 -18.45 5.41
C PRO A 288 10.03 -18.07 4.49
N TRP A 289 9.58 -16.84 4.57
CA TRP A 289 8.42 -16.34 3.83
C TRP A 289 8.69 -14.96 3.28
N GLY A 290 7.94 -14.55 2.26
CA GLY A 290 8.06 -13.22 1.69
C GLY A 290 7.85 -13.21 0.18
N SER A 291 8.51 -12.25 -0.48
CA SER A 291 8.52 -12.10 -1.93
C SER A 291 9.84 -12.58 -2.53
N PRO A 292 9.93 -12.73 -3.86
CA PRO A 292 11.19 -12.93 -4.55
C PRO A 292 12.22 -11.79 -4.38
N TYR A 293 11.83 -10.68 -3.73
CA TYR A 293 12.68 -9.52 -3.49
C TYR A 293 13.01 -9.27 -2.02
N ALA A 294 12.25 -9.89 -1.10
CA ALA A 294 12.38 -9.72 0.33
C ALA A 294 11.90 -10.97 1.06
N ILE A 295 12.77 -11.64 1.82
CA ILE A 295 12.49 -12.86 2.57
C ILE A 295 12.74 -12.60 4.04
N VAL A 296 11.75 -12.96 4.87
CA VAL A 296 11.83 -12.94 6.32
C VAL A 296 12.24 -14.32 6.81
N VAL A 297 13.22 -14.34 7.71
CA VAL A 297 13.71 -15.54 8.40
C VAL A 297 13.66 -15.28 9.90
N SER A 298 13.18 -16.24 10.68
CA SER A 298 13.09 -16.13 12.14
C SER A 298 14.19 -16.95 12.82
N GLY A 299 14.71 -16.41 13.92
CA GLY A 299 15.57 -17.10 14.88
C GLY A 299 17.03 -17.26 14.45
N PRO A 300 17.88 -17.75 15.36
CA PRO A 300 19.25 -18.14 15.04
C PRO A 300 19.26 -19.36 14.10
N GLY A 301 20.23 -19.42 13.19
CA GLY A 301 20.27 -20.46 12.17
C GLY A 301 21.10 -20.07 10.97
N SER A 302 20.95 -20.79 9.86
CA SER A 302 21.50 -20.39 8.57
C SER A 302 20.48 -20.50 7.44
N ILE A 303 20.63 -19.63 6.46
CA ILE A 303 19.87 -19.65 5.21
C ILE A 303 20.83 -19.54 4.03
N THR A 304 20.62 -20.36 3.02
CA THR A 304 21.28 -20.24 1.73
C THR A 304 20.25 -19.73 0.73
N VAL A 305 20.54 -18.59 0.13
CA VAL A 305 19.71 -18.01 -0.93
C VAL A 305 20.51 -17.94 -2.22
N GLU A 306 19.83 -18.20 -3.32
CA GLU A 306 20.32 -17.93 -4.66
C GLU A 306 19.85 -16.54 -5.07
N VAL A 307 20.78 -15.70 -5.53
CA VAL A 307 20.52 -14.31 -5.94
C VAL A 307 20.95 -14.14 -7.39
N ALA A 308 20.02 -13.68 -8.21
CA ALA A 308 20.27 -13.37 -9.62
C ALA A 308 21.15 -12.13 -9.78
N ASP A 309 22.14 -12.22 -10.66
CA ASP A 309 22.96 -11.08 -11.07
C ASP A 309 22.10 -10.08 -11.89
N PRO A 310 22.28 -8.74 -11.76
CA PRO A 310 23.27 -8.00 -10.97
C PRO A 310 22.79 -7.58 -9.55
N CYS A 311 21.88 -8.32 -8.93
CA CYS A 311 21.26 -7.89 -7.68
C CYS A 311 22.23 -7.93 -6.50
N ARG A 312 22.18 -6.91 -5.64
CA ARG A 312 22.94 -6.90 -4.38
C ARG A 312 22.07 -7.36 -3.23
N LEU A 313 22.52 -8.37 -2.51
CA LEU A 313 21.86 -8.86 -1.31
C LEU A 313 22.18 -7.98 -0.11
N LYS A 314 21.14 -7.50 0.56
CA LYS A 314 21.20 -6.76 1.81
C LYS A 314 20.40 -7.49 2.88
N SER A 315 20.66 -7.14 4.13
CA SER A 315 19.90 -7.65 5.27
C SER A 315 19.60 -6.57 6.29
N VAL A 316 18.45 -6.70 6.96
CA VAL A 316 18.06 -5.86 8.10
C VAL A 316 17.50 -6.72 9.22
N GLY A 317 17.92 -6.46 10.46
CA GLY A 317 17.37 -7.10 11.65
C GLY A 317 16.09 -6.42 12.11
N ILE A 318 15.12 -7.22 12.53
CA ILE A 318 13.84 -6.79 13.11
C ILE A 318 13.75 -7.35 14.53
N SER A 319 13.70 -6.46 15.51
CA SER A 319 13.45 -6.82 16.90
C SER A 319 11.96 -6.99 17.17
N GLY A 320 11.60 -7.83 18.15
CA GLY A 320 10.20 -8.05 18.55
C GLY A 320 9.46 -6.78 18.97
N ASP A 321 10.20 -5.83 19.57
CA ASP A 321 9.77 -4.45 19.80
C ASP A 321 10.09 -3.58 18.58
N LEU A 322 9.07 -3.29 17.76
CA LEU A 322 9.18 -2.48 16.54
C LEU A 322 9.61 -1.03 16.81
N THR A 323 9.70 -0.59 18.07
CA THR A 323 10.25 0.72 18.41
C THR A 323 11.77 0.80 18.24
N GLN A 324 12.47 -0.35 18.19
CA GLN A 324 13.93 -0.43 18.07
C GLN A 324 14.40 -1.03 16.73
N ILE A 325 13.64 -0.86 15.64
CA ILE A 325 14.15 -1.23 14.30
C ILE A 325 15.23 -0.22 13.90
N ALA A 326 16.48 -0.52 14.25
CA ALA A 326 17.63 0.18 13.72
C ALA A 326 18.04 -0.51 12.43
N SER A 327 17.72 0.10 11.29
CA SER A 327 18.04 -0.39 9.95
C SER A 327 19.55 -0.38 9.70
N HIS A 328 20.27 -1.33 10.29
CA HIS A 328 21.68 -1.58 10.01
C HIS A 328 21.75 -2.45 8.75
N SER A 329 21.48 -1.84 7.60
CA SER A 329 21.66 -2.52 6.32
C SER A 329 23.13 -2.89 6.14
N LYS A 330 23.46 -4.18 6.19
CA LYS A 330 24.79 -4.68 5.81
C LYS A 330 24.76 -5.11 4.36
N ASP A 331 25.62 -4.51 3.53
CA ASP A 331 25.89 -5.01 2.18
C ASP A 331 26.63 -6.34 2.32
N LEU A 332 26.04 -7.42 1.83
CA LEU A 332 26.63 -8.75 1.85
C LEU A 332 27.42 -9.01 0.56
N GLY A 333 27.48 -8.01 -0.33
CA GLY A 333 28.22 -7.99 -1.59
C GLY A 333 29.73 -7.86 -1.40
N ARG A 334 30.36 -8.98 -0.98
CA ARG A 334 31.65 -9.53 -1.45
C ARG A 334 32.19 -10.51 -0.41
N CYS A 335 32.07 -11.80 -0.68
CA CYS A 335 33.15 -12.72 -0.36
C CYS A 335 33.82 -13.07 -1.68
N LEU A 336 34.85 -12.31 -2.05
CA LEU A 336 36.05 -12.77 -2.78
C LEU A 336 36.94 -11.56 -3.09
N ASP A 337 38.17 -11.69 -2.61
CA ASP A 337 39.31 -10.85 -2.96
C ASP A 337 39.51 -10.84 -4.49
N MET A 338 39.95 -9.70 -5.01
CA MET A 338 40.22 -9.53 -6.43
C MET A 338 41.37 -10.43 -6.87
N LYS A 339 41.08 -11.41 -7.73
CA LYS A 339 41.93 -11.72 -8.89
C LYS A 339 41.24 -12.69 -9.85
N THR A 340 40.87 -12.17 -11.02
CA THR A 340 40.77 -12.87 -12.32
C THR A 340 39.78 -14.03 -12.42
N LEU A 341 38.72 -13.87 -13.22
CA LEU A 341 38.70 -14.29 -14.63
C LEU A 341 37.43 -13.77 -15.32
N VAL A 342 37.58 -13.41 -16.59
CA VAL A 342 36.51 -13.18 -17.58
C VAL A 342 36.23 -14.52 -18.29
N ASP A 343 34.99 -14.66 -18.77
CA ASP A 343 34.43 -15.72 -19.64
C ASP A 343 34.13 -17.10 -19.03
N ASP A 344 32.98 -17.21 -18.34
CA ASP A 344 31.96 -18.22 -18.68
C ASP A 344 30.61 -17.91 -17.97
N MET A 345 29.52 -17.91 -18.74
CA MET A 345 28.16 -17.61 -18.25
C MET A 345 27.63 -18.75 -17.37
N THR A 346 27.75 -18.62 -16.05
CA THR A 346 26.82 -19.25 -15.08
C THR A 346 26.33 -18.18 -14.08
N LEU A 347 25.00 -18.01 -14.04
CA LEU A 347 24.30 -16.72 -13.89
C LEU A 347 23.74 -16.42 -12.47
N LEU A 348 24.14 -17.17 -11.44
CA LEU A 348 23.51 -17.10 -10.11
C LEU A 348 24.55 -17.27 -9.00
N SER A 349 24.55 -16.37 -8.01
CA SER A 349 25.39 -16.50 -6.82
C SER A 349 24.59 -17.10 -5.66
N GLN A 350 25.11 -18.16 -5.04
CA GLN A 350 24.56 -18.68 -3.79
C GLN A 350 25.24 -18.03 -2.61
N VAL A 351 24.46 -17.41 -1.72
CA VAL A 351 24.94 -16.75 -0.50
C VAL A 351 24.39 -17.49 0.70
N THR A 352 25.28 -17.98 1.57
CA THR A 352 24.89 -18.56 2.86
C THR A 352 25.12 -17.57 3.98
N LEU A 353 24.09 -17.32 4.78
CA LEU A 353 24.10 -16.39 5.90
C LEU A 353 23.79 -17.14 7.17
N THR A 354 24.50 -16.82 8.24
CA THR A 354 24.28 -17.38 9.59
C THR A 354 23.85 -16.27 10.54
N PHE A 355 22.74 -16.48 11.25
CA PHE A 355 22.19 -15.58 12.24
C PHE A 355 22.35 -16.18 13.64
N ILE A 356 22.80 -15.38 14.60
CA ILE A 356 23.17 -15.86 15.95
C ILE A 356 22.20 -15.32 17.02
N GLY A 357 21.32 -14.38 16.66
CA GLY A 357 20.40 -13.71 17.59
C GLY A 357 18.95 -14.21 17.48
N SER A 358 18.19 -14.03 18.56
CA SER A 358 16.74 -14.14 18.57
C SER A 358 16.11 -12.93 17.85
N GLY A 359 15.17 -13.16 16.95
CA GLY A 359 14.48 -12.10 16.21
C GLY A 359 14.16 -12.49 14.78
N GLU A 360 13.66 -11.55 14.00
CA GLU A 360 13.46 -11.74 12.56
C GLU A 360 14.56 -11.00 11.79
N VAL A 361 14.99 -11.57 10.67
CA VAL A 361 15.89 -10.91 9.74
C VAL A 361 15.21 -10.88 8.38
N VAL A 362 15.21 -9.71 7.75
CA VAL A 362 14.78 -9.58 6.38
C VAL A 362 16.00 -9.54 5.48
N LEU A 363 16.09 -10.52 4.60
CA LEU A 363 16.99 -10.51 3.46
C LEU A 363 16.26 -9.84 2.31
N PHE A 364 16.90 -8.92 1.61
CA PHE A 364 16.28 -8.25 0.49
C PHE A 364 17.30 -7.90 -0.57
N VAL A 365 16.84 -7.83 -1.81
CA VAL A 365 17.67 -7.31 -2.90
C VAL A 365 17.47 -5.81 -3.01
N GLU A 366 18.58 -5.07 -3.05
CA GLU A 366 18.53 -3.69 -3.52
C GLU A 366 18.16 -3.70 -5.00
N GLN A 367 17.32 -2.75 -5.40
CA GLN A 367 16.85 -2.64 -6.79
C GLN A 367 18.05 -2.74 -7.74
N PRO A 368 18.02 -3.63 -8.76
CA PRO A 368 18.98 -3.54 -9.83
C PRO A 368 18.78 -2.17 -10.48
N ILE A 369 19.78 -1.30 -10.32
CA ILE A 369 19.84 -0.06 -11.08
C ILE A 369 20.13 -0.51 -12.52
N PRO A 370 19.25 -0.20 -13.49
CA PRO A 370 19.47 -0.54 -14.90
C PRO A 370 20.81 -0.01 -15.43
#